data_AF-A0A4V2YXJ3-F1
#
_entry.id   AF-A0A4V2YXJ3-F1
#
_cell.length_a   1.000
_cell.length_b   1.000
_cell.length_c   1.000
_cell.angle_alpha   90.00
_cell.angle_beta   90.00
_cell.angle_gamma   90.00
#
_symmetry.space_group_name_H-M   'P 1'
#
loop_
_entity.id
_entity.type
_entity.pdbx_description
1 polymer ?
#
loop_
_entity_poly.entity_id
_entity_poly.type
_entity_poly.pdbx_seq_one_letter_code
_entity_poly.pdbx_strand_id
1 'polypeptide(L)'
;MTDFERILARVFVEIVISIDLSDDDDIDPDVATGLLEPVAALLQEMPRADRRRLTEFMLEYANDEANAERSATALDLPTALGLVE
;
A
#
# COMPACT_ATOMS: atom_id res chain seq x y z
N MET A 1 -14.87 -3.06 -6.75
CA MET A 1 -14.13 -1.90 -7.28
C MET A 1 -14.40 -1.80 -8.77
N THR A 2 -14.48 -0.60 -9.31
CA THR A 2 -14.45 -0.36 -10.75
C THR A 2 -13.05 -0.62 -11.31
N ASP A 3 -12.91 -0.75 -12.64
CA ASP A 3 -11.59 -0.92 -13.27
C ASP A 3 -10.65 0.25 -12.97
N PHE A 4 -11.21 1.47 -12.96
CA PHE A 4 -10.46 2.68 -12.63
C PHE A 4 -9.94 2.66 -11.18
N GLU A 5 -10.79 2.32 -10.21
CA GLU A 5 -10.39 2.18 -8.81
C GLU A 5 -9.30 1.11 -8.64
N ARG A 6 -9.42 -0.02 -9.35
CA ARG A 6 -8.43 -1.10 -9.29
C ARG A 6 -7.08 -0.65 -9.85
N ILE A 7 -7.07 0.11 -10.95
CA ILE A 7 -5.83 0.68 -11.51
C ILE A 7 -5.21 1.69 -10.53
N LEU A 8 -6.00 2.58 -9.93
CA LEU A 8 -5.49 3.55 -8.96
C LEU A 8 -4.90 2.86 -7.72
N ALA A 9 -5.59 1.85 -7.18
CA ALA A 9 -5.09 1.07 -6.06
C ALA A 9 -3.78 0.36 -6.42
N ARG A 10 -3.68 -0.20 -7.64
CA ARG A 10 -2.43 -0.79 -8.11
C ARG A 10 -1.31 0.23 -8.20
N VAL A 11 -1.55 1.38 -8.85
CA VAL A 11 -0.56 2.45 -8.98
C VAL A 11 -0.06 2.90 -7.61
N PHE A 12 -0.97 3.03 -6.64
CA PHE A 12 -0.61 3.35 -5.28
C PHE A 12 0.29 2.27 -4.65
N VAL A 13 -0.10 1.00 -4.72
CA VAL A 13 0.71 -0.12 -4.20
C VAL A 13 2.11 -0.15 -4.83
N GLU A 14 2.21 0.06 -6.15
CA GLU A 14 3.50 0.11 -6.86
C GLU A 14 4.41 1.21 -6.33
N ILE A 15 3.86 2.40 -6.06
CA ILE A 15 4.60 3.53 -5.51
C ILE A 15 5.08 3.21 -4.09
N VAL A 16 4.18 2.68 -3.24
CA VAL A 16 4.51 2.41 -1.85
C VAL A 16 5.58 1.33 -1.73
N ILE A 17 5.47 0.23 -2.50
CA ILE A 17 6.50 -0.81 -2.55
C ILE A 17 7.84 -0.24 -3.03
N SER A 18 7.82 0.63 -4.06
CA SER A 18 9.05 1.24 -4.54
C SER A 18 9.73 2.12 -3.48
N ILE A 19 8.94 2.83 -2.67
CA ILE A 19 9.47 3.65 -1.57
C ILE A 19 10.03 2.75 -0.47
N ASP A 20 9.28 1.73 -0.05
CA ASP A 20 9.65 0.82 1.05
C ASP A 20 10.90 -0.02 0.72
N LEU A 21 11.10 -0.36 -0.54
CA LEU A 21 12.28 -1.09 -1.02
C LEU A 21 13.42 -0.20 -1.51
N SER A 22 13.29 1.13 -1.39
CA SER A 22 14.42 2.02 -1.67
C SER A 22 15.44 1.91 -0.55
N ASP A 23 16.72 1.96 -0.89
CA ASP A 23 17.78 2.07 0.11
C ASP A 23 17.65 3.39 0.88
N ASP A 24 18.02 3.40 2.16
CA ASP A 24 17.98 4.60 3.02
C ASP A 24 18.82 5.76 2.47
N ASP A 25 19.83 5.46 1.63
CA ASP A 25 20.65 6.46 0.92
C ASP A 25 19.89 7.14 -0.25
N ASP A 26 18.88 6.47 -0.82
CA ASP A 26 18.04 6.97 -1.91
C ASP A 26 16.80 7.70 -1.37
N ILE A 27 16.13 7.11 -0.38
CA ILE A 27 14.98 7.71 0.32
C ILE A 27 15.17 7.58 1.82
N ASP A 28 15.38 8.72 2.47
CA ASP A 28 15.44 8.77 3.93
C ASP A 28 14.12 8.25 4.56
N PRO A 29 14.17 7.35 5.55
CA PRO A 29 12.99 6.79 6.19
C PRO A 29 12.01 7.82 6.79
N ASP A 30 12.51 8.95 7.27
CA ASP A 30 11.66 10.03 7.80
C ASP A 30 10.90 10.72 6.65
N VAL A 31 11.52 10.81 5.47
CA VAL A 31 10.86 11.30 4.25
C VAL A 31 9.80 10.32 3.77
N ALA A 32 10.11 9.02 3.73
CA ALA A 32 9.15 7.98 3.37
C ALA A 32 7.92 8.00 4.31
N THR A 33 8.16 8.09 5.61
CA THR A 33 7.11 8.21 6.63
C THR A 33 6.27 9.48 6.42
N GLY A 34 6.92 10.63 6.21
CA GLY A 34 6.23 11.90 5.96
C GLY A 34 5.38 11.91 4.67
N LEU A 35 5.73 11.09 3.68
CA LEU A 35 4.93 10.90 2.47
C LEU A 35 3.71 10.01 2.72
N LEU A 36 3.86 8.94 3.51
CA LEU A 36 2.82 7.92 3.70
C LEU A 36 1.83 8.23 4.82
N GLU A 37 2.24 8.96 5.86
CA GLU A 37 1.38 9.34 6.98
C GLU A 37 0.09 10.10 6.54
N PRO A 38 0.15 11.15 5.72
CA PRO A 38 -1.06 11.84 5.27
C PRO A 38 -1.94 10.94 4.38
N VAL A 39 -1.34 10.01 3.63
CA VAL A 39 -2.09 9.06 2.81
C VAL A 39 -2.83 8.05 3.69
N ALA A 40 -2.16 7.50 4.70
CA ALA A 40 -2.78 6.62 5.69
C ALA A 40 -3.96 7.32 6.39
N ALA A 41 -3.81 8.60 6.76
CA ALA A 41 -4.90 9.38 7.35
C ALA A 41 -6.11 9.50 6.41
N LEU A 42 -5.90 9.80 5.12
CA LEU A 42 -6.99 9.86 4.13
C LEU A 42 -7.67 8.50 3.93
N LEU A 43 -6.91 7.40 3.95
CA LEU A 43 -7.46 6.05 3.86
C LEU A 43 -8.37 5.73 5.07
N GLN A 44 -8.11 6.28 6.25
CA GLN A 44 -8.98 6.11 7.43
C GLN A 44 -10.35 6.78 7.27
N GLU A 45 -10.47 7.81 6.43
CA GLU A 45 -11.75 8.48 6.15
C GLU A 45 -12.68 7.62 5.28
N MET A 46 -12.14 6.59 4.62
CA MET A 46 -12.92 5.68 3.79
C MET A 46 -13.90 4.84 4.63
N PRO A 47 -15.10 4.56 4.11
CA PRO A 47 -16.02 3.61 4.74
C PRO A 47 -15.33 2.26 4.98
N ARG A 48 -15.64 1.61 6.10
CA ARG A 48 -15.02 0.32 6.48
C ARG A 48 -15.13 -0.75 5.38
N ALA A 49 -16.24 -0.75 4.64
CA ALA A 49 -16.43 -1.68 3.51
C ALA A 49 -15.43 -1.42 2.37
N ASP A 50 -15.07 -0.17 2.12
CA ASP A 50 -14.11 0.22 1.08
C ASP A 50 -12.68 0.01 1.52
N ARG A 51 -12.35 0.30 2.79
CA ARG A 51 -11.06 -0.12 3.39
C ARG A 51 -10.84 -1.62 3.25
N ARG A 52 -11.86 -2.44 3.55
CA ARG A 52 -11.78 -3.89 3.39
C ARG A 52 -11.56 -4.31 1.94
N ARG A 53 -12.24 -3.69 0.97
CA ARG A 53 -12.04 -3.96 -0.46
C ARG A 53 -10.60 -3.63 -0.91
N LEU A 54 -10.04 -2.52 -0.41
CA LEU A 54 -8.66 -2.15 -0.69
C LEU A 54 -7.67 -3.14 -0.07
N THR A 55 -7.90 -3.57 1.18
CA THR A 55 -7.12 -4.65 1.83
C THR A 55 -7.16 -5.94 1.01
N GLU A 56 -8.35 -6.40 0.63
CA GLU A 56 -8.52 -7.61 -0.20
C GLU A 56 -7.74 -7.48 -1.52
N PHE A 57 -7.78 -6.31 -2.16
CA PHE A 57 -7.01 -6.03 -3.36
C PHE A 57 -5.49 -6.08 -3.13
N MET A 58 -4.98 -5.50 -2.05
CA MET A 58 -3.55 -5.54 -1.72
C MET A 58 -3.06 -6.97 -1.47
N LEU A 59 -3.88 -7.78 -0.80
CA LEU A 59 -3.58 -9.20 -0.58
C LEU A 59 -3.62 -10.01 -1.88
N GLU A 60 -4.56 -9.73 -2.79
CA GLU A 60 -4.60 -10.32 -4.12
C GLU A 60 -3.32 -9.96 -4.90
N TYR A 61 -2.95 -8.67 -4.93
CA TYR A 61 -1.72 -8.20 -5.55
C TYR A 61 -0.49 -8.93 -5.01
N ALA A 62 -0.37 -9.05 -3.69
CA ALA A 62 0.77 -9.69 -3.06
C ALA A 62 0.90 -11.18 -3.41
N ASN A 63 -0.23 -11.89 -3.56
CA ASN A 63 -0.23 -13.30 -3.99
C ASN A 63 0.16 -13.49 -5.46
N ASP A 64 -0.17 -12.51 -6.32
CA ASP A 64 0.15 -12.55 -7.75
C ASP A 64 1.56 -12.02 -8.08
N GLU A 65 2.22 -11.34 -7.13
CA GLU A 65 3.56 -10.79 -7.29
C GLU A 65 4.61 -11.92 -7.31
N ALA A 66 5.43 -11.95 -8.36
CA ALA A 66 6.44 -12.98 -8.57
C ALA A 66 7.72 -12.71 -7.79
N ASN A 67 8.02 -11.43 -7.51
CA ASN A 67 9.15 -11.06 -6.69
C ASN A 67 8.80 -11.23 -5.20
N ALA A 68 9.52 -12.14 -4.53
CA ALA A 68 9.23 -12.50 -3.14
C ALA A 68 9.35 -11.33 -2.14
N GLU A 69 10.30 -10.41 -2.36
CA GLU A 69 10.51 -9.25 -1.51
C GLU A 69 9.38 -8.23 -1.69
N ARG A 70 9.00 -7.95 -2.95
CA ARG A 70 7.84 -7.10 -3.25
C ARG A 70 6.53 -7.69 -2.73
N SER A 71 6.37 -9.00 -2.85
CA SER A 71 5.21 -9.74 -2.31
C SER A 71 5.13 -9.58 -0.78
N ALA A 72 6.27 -9.75 -0.07
CA ALA A 72 6.33 -9.56 1.37
C ALA A 72 5.96 -8.13 1.77
N THR A 73 6.55 -7.11 1.15
CA THR A 73 6.18 -5.70 1.39
C THR A 73 4.68 -5.47 1.15
N ALA A 74 4.14 -5.97 0.05
CA ALA A 74 2.73 -5.83 -0.29
C ALA A 74 1.78 -6.45 0.75
N LEU A 75 2.18 -7.57 1.39
CA LEU A 75 1.41 -8.22 2.45
C LEU A 75 1.34 -7.36 3.72
N ASP A 76 2.37 -6.58 4.01
CA ASP A 76 2.46 -5.76 5.21
C ASP A 76 1.76 -4.40 5.07
N LEU A 77 1.58 -3.92 3.83
CA LEU A 77 0.97 -2.61 3.55
C LEU A 77 -0.39 -2.37 4.22
N PRO A 78 -1.36 -3.31 4.24
CA PRO A 78 -2.64 -3.04 4.87
C PRO A 78 -2.50 -2.70 6.36
N THR A 79 -1.55 -3.33 7.05
CA THR A 79 -1.27 -3.06 8.47
C THR A 79 -0.53 -1.72 8.61
N ALA A 80 0.51 -1.49 7.80
CA ALA A 80 1.29 -0.26 7.83
C ALA A 80 0.43 0.99 7.55
N LEU A 81 -0.59 0.86 6.70
CA LEU A 81 -1.53 1.94 6.36
C LEU A 81 -2.76 2.00 7.29
N GLY A 82 -2.83 1.14 8.31
CA GLY A 82 -3.94 1.06 9.27
C GLY A 82 -5.27 0.62 8.67
N LEU A 83 -5.27 -0.08 7.53
CA LEU A 83 -6.50 -0.56 6.87
C LEU A 83 -7.14 -1.74 7.61
N VAL A 84 -6.36 -2.45 8.41
CA VAL A 84 -6.80 -3.60 9.21
C VAL A 84 -6.84 -3.24 10.70
N GLU A 85 -8.05 -3.31 11.26
CA GLU A 85 -8.39 -3.30 12.69
C GLU A 85 -9.43 -4.39 12.98
#